data_AF-A0A1B6FVY5-F1
#
_entry.id   AF-A0A1B6FVY5-F1
#
_cell.length_a   1.000
_cell.length_b   1.000
_cell.length_c   1.000
_cell.angle_alpha   90.00
_cell.angle_beta   90.00
_cell.angle_gamma   90.00
#
_symmetry.space_group_name_H-M   'P 1'
#
loop_
_entity.id
_entity.type
_entity.pdbx_description
1 polymer ?
#
loop_
_entity_poly.entity_id
_entity_poly.type
_entity_poly.pdbx_seq_one_letter_code
_entity_poly.pdbx_strand_id
1 'polypeptide(L)'
;IIGWNLILEYIIGAASVARGLSNYIDSLSGKVMSHALTEMMPIRVSWLSPYPDFLSFTFILVVSLLVAWGVKESTVLNNVFTVVNLLTVVMIIAVGSFYIDVHNWTKQRSEIPAEDSAGNPIKAGAGGFMPFGFSGVMAGAAKCFYG
;
A
#
# COMPACT_ATOMS: atom_id res chain seq x y z
N ILE A 1 -5.63 -17.74 -24.82
CA ILE A 1 -4.44 -17.41 -23.99
C ILE A 1 -4.64 -16.08 -23.27
N ILE A 2 -4.95 -14.97 -23.96
CA ILE A 2 -5.19 -13.64 -23.35
C ILE A 2 -6.29 -13.63 -22.26
N GLY A 3 -7.42 -14.32 -22.47
CA GLY A 3 -8.52 -14.33 -21.50
C GLY A 3 -8.15 -14.93 -20.13
N TRP A 4 -7.34 -16.00 -20.12
CA TRP A 4 -6.85 -16.61 -18.87
C TRP A 4 -5.90 -15.67 -18.13
N ASN A 5 -5.08 -14.90 -18.85
CA ASN A 5 -4.19 -13.92 -18.24
C ASN A 5 -4.98 -12.81 -17.53
N LEU A 6 -6.02 -12.28 -18.17
CA LEU A 6 -6.86 -11.22 -17.60
C LEU A 6 -7.56 -11.66 -16.31
N ILE A 7 -8.04 -12.91 -16.26
CA ILE A 7 -8.68 -13.45 -15.05
C ILE A 7 -7.66 -13.54 -13.91
N LEU A 8 -6.46 -14.07 -14.19
CA LEU A 8 -5.40 -14.19 -13.18
C LEU A 8 -4.94 -12.82 -12.67
N GLU A 9 -4.78 -11.86 -13.58
CA GLU A 9 -4.39 -10.49 -13.25
C GLU A 9 -5.42 -9.82 -12.33
N TYR A 10 -6.72 -9.98 -12.63
CA TYR A 10 -7.79 -9.44 -11.78
C TYR A 10 -7.81 -10.08 -10.38
N ILE A 11 -7.60 -11.40 -10.30
CA ILE A 11 -7.56 -12.12 -9.02
C ILE A 11 -6.37 -11.65 -8.17
N ILE A 12 -5.18 -11.52 -8.77
CA ILE A 12 -3.98 -11.04 -8.07
C ILE A 12 -4.16 -9.59 -7.62
N GLY A 13 -4.75 -8.74 -8.47
CA GLY A 13 -5.07 -7.35 -8.13
C GLY A 13 -6.03 -7.25 -6.93
N ALA A 14 -7.14 -7.99 -6.96
CA ALA A 14 -8.11 -8.02 -5.87
C ALA A 14 -7.49 -8.53 -4.55
N ALA A 15 -6.67 -9.57 -4.61
CA ALA A 15 -5.96 -10.10 -3.45
C ALA A 15 -4.96 -9.08 -2.85
N SER A 16 -4.23 -8.36 -3.71
CA SER A 16 -3.28 -7.32 -3.28
C SER A 16 -3.98 -6.17 -2.55
N VAL A 17 -5.11 -5.69 -3.07
CA VAL A 17 -5.89 -4.62 -2.43
C VAL A 17 -6.42 -5.05 -1.06
N ALA A 18 -6.97 -6.27 -0.95
CA ALA A 18 -7.44 -6.79 0.32
C ALA A 18 -6.32 -6.97 1.36
N ARG A 19 -5.13 -7.39 0.91
CA ARG A 19 -3.92 -7.48 1.76
C ARG A 19 -3.46 -6.10 2.22
N GLY A 20 -3.46 -5.12 1.32
CA GLY A 20 -3.18 -3.73 1.65
C GLY A 20 -4.11 -3.21 2.76
N LEU A 21 -5.43 -3.44 2.63
CA LEU A 21 -6.41 -3.06 3.65
C LEU A 21 -6.11 -3.69 5.02
N SER A 22 -5.79 -4.99 5.05
CA SER A 22 -5.44 -5.69 6.29
C SER A 22 -4.20 -5.11 6.95
N ASN A 23 -3.16 -4.81 6.16
CA ASN A 23 -1.96 -4.14 6.65
C ASN A 23 -2.25 -2.73 7.21
N TYR A 24 -3.15 -1.97 6.57
CA TYR A 24 -3.57 -0.65 7.08
C TYR A 24 -4.29 -0.78 8.42
N ILE A 25 -5.24 -1.71 8.54
CA ILE A 25 -5.98 -1.95 9.79
C ILE A 25 -5.05 -2.43 10.90
N ASP A 26 -4.13 -3.34 10.58
CA ASP A 26 -3.13 -3.84 11.52
C ASP A 26 -2.20 -2.70 12.00
N SER A 27 -1.74 -1.84 11.07
CA SER A 27 -0.92 -0.67 11.40
C SER A 27 -1.65 0.31 12.32
N LEU A 28 -2.93 0.59 12.04
CA LEU A 28 -3.78 1.44 12.89
C LEU A 28 -4.03 0.81 14.27
N SER A 29 -4.04 -0.53 14.35
CA SER A 29 -4.21 -1.30 15.59
C SER A 29 -2.90 -1.53 16.34
N GLY A 30 -1.78 -0.94 15.90
CA GLY A 30 -0.47 -1.09 16.55
C GLY A 30 0.18 -2.47 16.33
N LYS A 31 -0.10 -3.14 15.20
CA LYS A 31 0.43 -4.45 14.81
C LYS A 31 0.00 -5.64 15.68
N VAL A 32 -1.02 -5.47 16.52
CA VAL A 32 -1.50 -6.51 17.45
C VAL A 32 -1.98 -7.75 16.71
N MET A 33 -2.68 -7.58 15.58
CA MET A 33 -3.23 -8.70 14.81
C MET A 33 -2.12 -9.51 14.15
N SER A 34 -1.16 -8.84 13.51
CA SER A 34 0.02 -9.49 12.92
C SER A 34 0.85 -10.24 13.97
N HIS A 35 1.11 -9.63 15.13
CA HIS A 35 1.85 -10.29 16.20
C HIS A 35 1.12 -11.53 16.73
N ALA A 36 -0.17 -11.42 17.06
CA ALA A 36 -0.96 -12.54 17.56
C ALA A 36 -1.04 -13.70 16.55
N LEU A 37 -1.24 -13.41 15.26
CA LEU A 37 -1.31 -14.42 14.21
C LEU A 37 0.05 -15.04 13.89
N THR A 38 1.13 -14.26 13.95
CA THR A 38 2.49 -14.77 13.74
C THR A 38 2.92 -15.68 14.90
N GLU A 39 2.49 -15.40 16.13
CA GLU A 39 2.75 -16.27 17.29
C GLU A 39 1.93 -17.56 17.23
N MET A 40 0.65 -17.49 16.87
CA MET A 40 -0.23 -18.65 16.81
C MET A 40 0.03 -19.55 15.60
N MET A 41 0.30 -18.97 14.43
CA MET A 41 0.46 -19.70 13.17
C MET A 41 1.58 -19.12 12.28
N PRO A 42 2.85 -19.29 12.68
CA PRO A 42 3.98 -18.81 11.91
C PRO A 42 4.16 -19.62 10.61
N ILE A 43 4.13 -18.93 9.47
CA ILE A 43 4.52 -19.48 8.18
C ILE A 43 5.99 -19.13 7.95
N ARG A 44 6.87 -20.14 8.03
CA ARG A 44 8.33 -19.96 7.93
C ARG A 44 8.83 -20.08 6.49
N VAL A 45 8.27 -19.28 5.59
CA VAL A 45 8.65 -19.29 4.17
C VAL A 45 8.97 -17.86 3.72
N SER A 46 10.17 -17.65 3.17
CA SER A 46 10.71 -16.32 2.89
C SER A 46 9.97 -15.55 1.78
N TRP A 47 9.29 -16.26 0.87
CA TRP A 47 8.51 -15.66 -0.22
C TRP A 47 7.01 -15.55 0.07
N LEU A 48 6.55 -15.96 1.26
CA LEU A 48 5.14 -15.95 1.64
C LEU A 48 4.93 -15.03 2.85
N SER A 49 3.70 -14.56 3.05
CA SER A 49 3.34 -13.80 4.25
C SER A 49 3.70 -14.59 5.52
N PRO A 50 4.24 -13.93 6.57
CA PRO A 50 4.68 -14.58 7.81
C PRO A 50 3.53 -15.24 8.59
N TYR A 51 2.28 -14.89 8.30
CA TYR A 51 1.07 -15.46 8.89
C TYR A 51 -0.07 -15.51 7.85
N PRO A 52 -1.06 -16.40 8.02
CA PRO A 52 -2.26 -16.43 7.18
C PRO A 52 -3.19 -15.25 7.51
N ASP A 53 -3.61 -14.51 6.48
CA ASP A 53 -4.44 -13.31 6.63
C ASP A 53 -5.94 -13.60 6.57
N PHE A 54 -6.55 -13.83 7.74
CA PHE A 54 -7.99 -14.05 7.81
C PHE A 54 -8.81 -12.78 7.53
N LEU A 55 -8.28 -11.60 7.86
CA LEU A 55 -9.02 -10.36 7.67
C LEU A 55 -9.19 -10.07 6.17
N SER A 56 -8.12 -10.17 5.39
CA SER A 56 -8.20 -10.03 3.94
C SER A 56 -9.12 -11.08 3.31
N PHE A 57 -9.05 -12.33 3.78
CA PHE A 57 -9.91 -13.40 3.27
C PHE A 57 -11.39 -13.11 3.52
N THR A 58 -11.76 -12.74 4.75
CA THR A 58 -13.13 -12.37 5.10
C THR A 58 -13.61 -11.15 4.32
N PHE A 59 -12.75 -10.14 4.14
CA PHE A 59 -13.09 -8.95 3.38
C PHE A 59 -13.41 -9.28 1.91
N ILE A 60 -12.56 -10.06 1.24
CA ILE A 60 -12.80 -10.49 -0.15
C ILE A 60 -14.11 -11.28 -0.25
N LEU A 61 -14.38 -12.20 0.69
CA LEU A 61 -15.63 -12.96 0.69
C LEU A 61 -16.85 -12.06 0.81
N VAL A 62 -16.84 -11.09 1.73
CA VAL A 62 -17.95 -10.14 1.91
C VAL A 62 -18.18 -9.32 0.66
N VAL A 63 -17.12 -8.77 0.06
CA VAL A 63 -17.22 -7.98 -1.19
C VAL A 63 -17.71 -8.85 -2.34
N SER A 64 -17.21 -10.08 -2.47
CA SER A 64 -17.66 -11.04 -3.50
C SER A 64 -19.14 -11.36 -3.37
N LEU A 65 -19.63 -11.62 -2.15
CA LEU A 65 -21.05 -11.86 -1.88
C LEU A 65 -21.91 -10.63 -2.17
N LEU A 66 -21.47 -9.43 -1.80
CA LEU A 66 -22.17 -8.18 -2.11
C LEU A 66 -22.30 -7.96 -3.62
N VAL A 67 -21.24 -8.23 -4.39
CA VAL A 67 -21.27 -8.12 -5.85
C VAL A 67 -22.17 -9.20 -6.45
N ALA A 68 -22.10 -10.44 -5.95
CA ALA A 68 -22.90 -11.56 -6.43
C ALA A 68 -24.42 -11.38 -6.19
N TRP A 69 -24.82 -10.67 -5.12
CA TRP A 69 -26.23 -10.42 -4.81
C TRP A 69 -26.91 -9.44 -5.77
N GLY A 70 -26.18 -8.89 -6.76
CA GLY A 70 -26.77 -8.11 -7.83
C GLY A 70 -27.12 -6.70 -7.36
N VAL A 71 -26.12 -5.83 -7.38
CA VAL A 71 -26.26 -4.42 -7.01
C VAL A 71 -27.09 -3.70 -8.10
N LYS A 72 -28.42 -3.79 -8.01
CA LYS A 72 -29.34 -2.95 -8.82
C LYS A 72 -29.15 -1.44 -8.54
N GLU A 73 -28.42 -1.09 -7.48
CA GLU A 73 -27.99 0.27 -7.08
C GLU A 73 -26.48 0.54 -7.34
N SER A 74 -25.85 -0.17 -8.29
CA SER A 74 -24.39 -0.17 -8.49
C SER A 74 -23.81 1.23 -8.72
N THR A 75 -24.55 2.10 -9.42
CA THR A 75 -24.10 3.46 -9.74
C THR A 75 -23.98 4.32 -8.48
N VAL A 76 -24.85 4.15 -7.49
CA VAL A 76 -24.81 4.95 -6.24
C VAL A 76 -23.61 4.53 -5.40
N LEU A 77 -23.41 3.23 -5.17
CA LEU A 77 -22.25 2.74 -4.40
C LEU A 77 -20.94 3.10 -5.08
N ASN A 78 -20.83 2.89 -6.39
CA ASN A 78 -19.63 3.23 -7.15
C ASN A 78 -19.34 4.74 -7.10
N ASN A 79 -20.37 5.59 -7.20
CA ASN A 79 -20.20 7.03 -7.09
C ASN A 79 -19.78 7.46 -5.67
N VAL A 80 -20.35 6.87 -4.62
CA VAL A 80 -19.95 7.14 -3.24
C VAL A 80 -18.48 6.77 -3.01
N PHE A 81 -18.05 5.57 -3.43
CA PHE A 81 -16.63 5.17 -3.32
C PHE A 81 -15.70 6.13 -4.08
N THR A 82 -16.12 6.57 -5.27
CA THR A 82 -15.35 7.53 -6.08
C THR A 82 -15.23 8.89 -5.38
N VAL A 83 -16.33 9.42 -4.83
CA VAL A 83 -16.34 10.70 -4.10
C VAL A 83 -15.47 10.63 -2.84
N VAL A 84 -15.58 9.55 -2.06
CA VAL A 84 -14.74 9.35 -0.86
C VAL A 84 -13.26 9.27 -1.21
N ASN A 85 -12.92 8.54 -2.29
CA ASN A 85 -11.54 8.46 -2.77
C ASN A 85 -11.01 9.83 -3.21
N LEU A 86 -11.81 10.59 -3.97
CA LEU A 86 -11.44 11.93 -4.41
C LEU A 86 -11.24 12.89 -3.22
N LEU A 87 -12.14 12.84 -2.23
CA LEU A 87 -12.03 13.64 -1.01
C LEU A 87 -10.75 13.31 -0.24
N THR A 88 -10.42 12.03 -0.11
CA THR A 88 -9.17 11.59 0.54
C THR A 88 -7.95 12.19 -0.16
N VAL A 89 -7.89 12.13 -1.49
CA VAL A 89 -6.79 12.70 -2.28
C VAL A 89 -6.68 14.22 -2.06
N VAL A 90 -7.81 14.94 -2.14
CA VAL A 90 -7.83 16.39 -1.92
C VAL A 90 -7.39 16.76 -0.51
N MET A 91 -7.84 16.01 0.50
CA MET A 91 -7.43 16.22 1.89
C MET A 91 -5.92 16.04 2.06
N ILE A 92 -5.34 14.98 1.49
CA ILE A 92 -3.89 14.74 1.54
C ILE A 92 -3.12 15.88 0.88
N ILE A 93 -3.58 16.39 -0.27
CA ILE A 93 -2.94 17.53 -0.96
C ILE A 93 -3.04 18.80 -0.12
N ALA A 94 -4.22 19.07 0.45
CA ALA A 94 -4.46 20.26 1.26
C ALA A 94 -3.63 20.25 2.56
N VAL A 95 -3.62 19.15 3.31
CA VAL A 95 -2.78 19.02 4.51
C VAL A 95 -1.31 19.01 4.12
N GLY A 96 -0.95 18.25 3.09
CA GLY A 96 0.43 18.16 2.60
C GLY A 96 1.02 19.51 2.22
N SER A 97 0.24 20.40 1.59
CA SER A 97 0.73 21.74 1.20
C SER A 97 1.05 22.65 2.40
N PHE A 98 0.35 22.49 3.53
CA PHE A 98 0.66 23.25 4.76
C PHE A 98 1.92 22.74 5.49
N TYR A 99 2.23 21.45 5.37
CA TYR A 99 3.36 20.81 6.04
C TYR A 99 4.58 20.59 5.13
N ILE A 100 4.53 21.08 3.88
CA ILE A 100 5.63 20.88 2.94
C ILE A 100 6.78 21.84 3.23
N ASP A 101 7.97 21.27 3.45
CA ASP A 101 9.21 22.03 3.48
C ASP A 101 9.97 21.78 2.18
N VAL A 102 10.03 22.80 1.33
CA VAL A 102 10.71 22.77 0.02
C VAL A 102 12.21 22.47 0.19
N HIS A 103 12.78 22.77 1.36
CA HIS A 103 14.18 22.46 1.65
C HIS A 103 14.46 20.96 1.64
N ASN A 104 13.47 20.10 1.97
CA ASN A 104 13.64 18.65 1.88
C ASN A 104 13.87 18.15 0.45
N TRP A 105 13.50 18.92 -0.57
CA TRP A 105 13.65 18.52 -1.98
C TRP A 105 15.06 18.75 -2.53
N THR A 106 15.84 19.63 -1.90
CA THR A 106 17.18 20.03 -2.35
C THR A 106 18.31 19.56 -1.42
N LYS A 107 18.00 18.83 -0.35
CA LYS A 107 19.00 18.31 0.59
C LYS A 107 20.11 17.56 -0.13
N GLN A 108 21.34 18.00 0.08
CA GLN A 108 22.51 17.32 -0.47
C GLN A 108 22.82 16.07 0.36
N ARG A 109 23.42 15.07 -0.27
CA ARG A 109 23.77 13.78 0.35
C ARG A 109 24.68 13.94 1.58
N SER A 110 25.41 15.05 1.69
CA SER A 110 26.29 15.39 2.81
C SER A 110 25.57 15.84 4.08
N GLU A 111 24.31 16.30 3.98
CA GLU A 111 23.52 16.81 5.11
C GLU A 111 22.61 15.74 5.73
N ILE A 112 22.56 14.55 5.12
CA ILE A 112 21.71 13.45 5.56
C ILE A 112 22.55 12.50 6.41
N PRO A 113 22.13 12.17 7.66
CA PRO A 113 22.84 11.22 8.50
C PRO A 113 23.09 9.92 7.73
N ALA A 114 24.32 9.39 7.81
CA ALA A 114 24.66 8.12 7.16
C ALA A 114 23.89 6.93 7.78
N GLU A 115 23.42 7.10 9.02
CA GLU A 115 22.76 6.07 9.82
C GLU A 115 21.45 6.61 10.43
N ASP A 116 20.42 5.76 10.44
CA ASP A 116 19.17 5.96 11.19
C ASP A 116 19.43 5.89 12.71
N SER A 117 18.48 6.35 13.52
CA SER A 117 18.46 6.19 14.98
C SER A 117 18.55 4.73 15.43
N ALA A 118 18.35 3.77 14.52
CA ALA A 118 18.50 2.33 14.71
C ALA A 118 19.82 1.74 14.11
N GLY A 119 20.78 2.58 13.67
CA GLY A 119 22.08 2.13 13.15
C GLY A 119 22.05 1.56 11.72
N ASN A 120 20.96 1.77 10.98
CA ASN A 120 20.81 1.27 9.61
C ASN A 120 21.28 2.30 8.58
N PRO A 121 21.99 1.89 7.51
CA PRO A 121 22.50 2.83 6.51
C PRO A 121 21.37 3.51 5.74
N ILE A 122 21.31 4.84 5.80
CA ILE A 122 20.29 5.62 5.08
C ILE A 122 20.72 5.78 3.63
N LYS A 123 19.95 5.18 2.72
CA LYS A 123 20.10 5.40 1.27
C LYS A 123 19.51 6.77 0.91
N ALA A 124 20.30 7.81 1.06
CA ALA A 124 19.96 9.17 0.68
C ALA A 124 20.26 9.44 -0.81
N GLY A 125 19.30 10.02 -1.52
CA GLY A 125 19.51 10.56 -2.87
C GLY A 125 20.06 11.99 -2.81
N ALA A 126 20.73 12.45 -3.87
CA ALA A 126 21.14 13.85 -3.95
C ALA A 126 19.92 14.69 -4.34
N GLY A 127 19.55 15.73 -3.60
CA GLY A 127 18.37 16.56 -3.88
C GLY A 127 18.21 17.00 -5.35
N GLY A 128 16.96 17.25 -5.76
CA GLY A 128 16.58 17.56 -7.15
C GLY A 128 15.40 16.72 -7.64
N PHE A 129 15.09 16.81 -8.95
CA PHE A 129 13.94 16.12 -9.58
C PHE A 129 14.10 14.59 -9.64
N MET A 130 15.33 14.07 -9.76
CA MET A 130 15.63 12.63 -9.83
C MET A 130 16.79 12.26 -8.89
N PRO A 131 16.57 12.25 -7.57
CA PRO A 131 17.63 12.10 -6.57
C PRO A 131 18.30 10.72 -6.57
N PHE A 132 17.64 9.72 -7.17
CA PHE A 132 18.12 8.34 -7.35
C PHE A 132 18.25 7.95 -8.83
N GLY A 133 18.21 8.93 -9.74
CA GLY A 133 18.21 8.71 -11.19
C GLY A 133 16.98 7.92 -11.69
N PHE A 134 17.02 7.50 -12.95
CA PHE A 134 15.93 6.78 -13.61
C PHE A 134 15.61 5.44 -12.93
N SER A 135 16.63 4.71 -12.46
CA SER A 135 16.44 3.44 -11.75
C SER A 135 15.66 3.63 -10.45
N GLY A 136 15.92 4.70 -9.69
CA GLY A 136 15.16 5.00 -8.49
C GLY A 136 13.71 5.41 -8.76
N VAL A 137 13.46 6.16 -9.84
CA VAL A 137 12.09 6.47 -10.28
C VAL A 137 11.33 5.20 -10.63
N MET A 138 11.94 4.29 -11.39
CA MET A 138 11.34 3.00 -11.74
C MET A 138 11.09 2.11 -10.53
N ALA A 139 12.05 2.04 -9.60
CA ALA A 139 11.88 1.29 -8.35
C ALA A 139 10.76 1.88 -7.47
N GLY A 140 10.63 3.20 -7.40
CA GLY A 140 9.54 3.88 -6.69
C GLY A 140 8.18 3.59 -7.31
N ALA A 141 8.07 3.68 -8.64
CA ALA A 141 6.85 3.34 -9.35
C ALA A 141 6.44 1.88 -9.13
N ALA A 142 7.39 0.94 -9.17
CA ALA A 142 7.13 -0.48 -8.92
C ALA A 142 6.60 -0.74 -7.50
N LYS A 143 7.09 -0.02 -6.48
CA LYS A 143 6.58 -0.14 -5.10
C LYS A 143 5.13 0.29 -4.95
N CYS A 144 4.63 1.23 -5.75
CA CYS A 144 3.21 1.61 -5.68
C CYS A 144 2.27 0.47 -6.10
N PHE A 145 2.74 -0.45 -6.94
CA PHE A 145 1.95 -1.58 -7.43
C PHE A 145 2.22 -2.91 -6.70
N TYR A 146 3.46 -3.11 -6.24
CA TYR A 146 3.95 -4.38 -5.70
C TYR A 146 4.73 -4.26 -4.39
N GLY A 147 4.64 -3.10 -3.72
CA GLY A 147 5.37 -2.79 -2.50
C GLY A 147 4.84 -3.49 -1.26
#